data_AF-A0A962UHC5-F1
#
_entry.id   AF-A0A962UHC5-F1
#
_cell.length_a   1.000
_cell.length_b   1.000
_cell.length_c   1.000
_cell.angle_alpha   90.00
_cell.angle_beta   90.00
_cell.angle_gamma   90.00
#
_symmetry.space_group_name_H-M   'P 1'
#
loop_
_entity.id
_entity.type
_entity.pdbx_description
1 polymer ?
#
loop_
_entity_poly.entity_id
_entity_poly.type
_entity_poly.pdbx_seq_one_letter_code
_entity_poly.pdbx_strand_id
1 'polypeptide(L)'
;AYWFFAAPVRSGTTGSPLAVPGEAQLLGYVVVAWRKAPLAQLRSWLFGLNGSIALVLAVGIFMALHAFLHRLTEPLNSLAGVMQRMQAGETHVRASVAGPAEIRDIGQVFNRLMEQLEQHRIVLESAVTIRTQELREARDAALTATRYKSEFMAAMTHEMRTPLQSIIGYIQTSRKELRFLKEDVDPETFDNLTDYLRVALKASDELLLRINQVLELAALEAGKREVVLAPVDLAVLLDQIISIVKPLAESNRNRLDVIRQGLPRVEMDEDKLRQIVRNLLDNACKFTHDGAVRLQVRGTTDMLLIEVV
;
A
#
# COMPACT_ATOMS: atom_id res chain seq x y z
N ALA A 1 -48.24 65.51 -54.25
CA ALA A 1 -49.54 65.64 -53.56
C ALA A 1 -49.61 66.98 -52.85
N TYR A 2 -50.74 67.69 -52.97
CA TYR A 2 -51.00 68.98 -52.32
C TYR A 2 -52.12 68.80 -51.29
N TRP A 3 -52.15 69.65 -50.27
CA TRP A 3 -53.38 69.93 -49.54
C TRP A 3 -54.02 71.16 -50.16
N PHE A 4 -55.31 71.11 -50.39
CA PHE A 4 -56.07 72.23 -50.91
C PHE A 4 -56.97 72.73 -49.80
N PHE A 5 -56.84 74.01 -49.46
CA PHE A 5 -57.71 74.70 -48.53
C PHE A 5 -58.48 75.74 -49.34
N ALA A 6 -59.80 75.65 -49.37
CA ALA A 6 -60.65 76.55 -50.12
C ALA A 6 -61.51 77.37 -49.15
N ALA A 7 -61.53 78.69 -49.31
CA ALA A 7 -62.38 79.59 -48.54
C ALA A 7 -63.23 80.46 -49.48
N PRO A 8 -64.54 80.60 -49.25
CA PRO A 8 -65.39 81.48 -50.05
C PRO A 8 -65.06 82.95 -49.76
N VAL A 9 -64.84 83.75 -50.80
CA VAL A 9 -64.69 85.21 -50.72
C VAL A 9 -66.01 85.83 -51.11
N ARG A 10 -66.62 86.57 -50.18
CA ARG A 10 -67.86 87.31 -50.40
C ARG A 10 -67.57 88.80 -50.43
N SER A 11 -68.27 89.56 -51.28
CA SER A 11 -68.19 91.01 -51.30
C SER A 11 -68.78 91.57 -50.01
N GLY A 12 -67.99 92.31 -49.23
CA GLY A 12 -68.46 93.01 -48.03
C GLY A 12 -67.96 94.45 -48.05
N THR A 13 -68.89 95.40 -47.95
CA THR A 13 -68.60 96.83 -47.77
C THR A 13 -68.21 97.10 -46.32
N THR A 14 -67.02 96.69 -45.90
CA THR A 14 -66.55 96.93 -44.53
C THR A 14 -65.54 98.07 -44.52
N GLY A 15 -66.03 99.29 -44.24
CA GLY A 15 -65.17 100.45 -43.94
C GLY A 15 -65.76 101.84 -44.19
N SER A 16 -66.87 101.97 -44.92
CA SER A 16 -67.49 103.28 -45.22
C SER A 16 -68.88 103.42 -44.58
N PRO A 17 -69.14 104.46 -43.75
CA PRO A 17 -70.45 104.72 -43.14
C PRO A 17 -71.53 105.17 -44.13
N LEU A 18 -71.20 105.31 -45.42
CA LEU A 18 -72.11 105.75 -46.50
C LEU A 18 -72.45 104.62 -47.50
N ALA A 19 -72.11 103.37 -47.20
CA ALA A 19 -72.42 102.25 -48.09
C ALA A 19 -73.86 101.71 -47.86
N VAL A 20 -74.64 101.61 -48.93
CA VAL A 20 -75.95 100.95 -48.96
C VAL A 20 -75.75 99.44 -48.72
N PRO A 21 -76.51 98.77 -47.83
CA PRO A 21 -76.35 97.35 -47.58
C PRO A 21 -76.79 96.54 -48.81
N GLY A 22 -75.82 95.97 -49.52
CA GLY A 22 -76.05 94.98 -50.58
C GLY A 22 -75.81 93.57 -50.04
N GLU A 23 -76.60 92.59 -50.50
CA GLU A 23 -76.39 91.17 -50.21
C GLU A 23 -74.95 90.78 -50.52
N ALA A 24 -74.29 90.08 -49.59
CA ALA A 24 -72.90 89.66 -49.74
C ALA A 24 -72.77 88.65 -50.89
N GLN A 25 -72.48 89.15 -52.10
CA GLN A 25 -72.35 88.33 -53.30
C GLN A 25 -71.08 87.47 -53.21
N LEU A 26 -71.22 86.17 -53.45
CA LEU A 26 -70.06 85.27 -53.52
C LEU A 26 -69.24 85.64 -54.76
N LEU A 27 -68.07 86.23 -54.54
CA LEU A 27 -67.16 86.65 -55.60
C LEU A 27 -66.35 85.47 -56.14
N GLY A 28 -66.13 84.44 -55.33
CA GLY A 28 -65.45 83.21 -55.72
C GLY A 28 -64.89 82.44 -54.53
N TYR A 29 -64.00 81.49 -54.81
CA TYR A 29 -63.24 80.77 -53.79
C TYR A 29 -61.75 81.08 -53.95
N VAL A 30 -61.09 81.41 -52.85
CA VAL A 30 -59.62 81.40 -52.81
C VAL A 30 -59.20 80.00 -52.41
N VAL A 31 -58.45 79.34 -53.31
CA VAL A 31 -57.88 78.02 -53.06
C VAL A 31 -56.39 78.19 -52.82
N VAL A 32 -55.94 77.86 -51.62
CA VAL A 32 -54.52 77.78 -51.26
C VAL A 32 -54.09 76.33 -51.38
N ALA A 33 -53.16 76.05 -52.30
CA ALA A 33 -52.58 74.73 -52.49
C ALA A 33 -51.23 74.64 -51.75
N TRP A 34 -51.18 73.88 -50.66
CA TRP A 34 -49.96 73.64 -49.90
C TRP A 34 -49.26 72.35 -50.38
N ARG A 35 -48.02 72.44 -50.81
CA ARG A 35 -47.25 71.28 -51.33
C ARG A 35 -46.83 70.36 -50.19
N LYS A 36 -47.13 69.06 -50.25
CA LYS A 36 -46.69 68.07 -49.23
C LYS A 36 -45.22 67.62 -49.36
N ALA A 37 -44.54 68.02 -50.43
CA ALA A 37 -43.17 67.60 -50.70
C ALA A 37 -42.18 67.89 -49.53
N PRO A 38 -42.24 69.06 -48.86
CA PRO A 38 -41.36 69.35 -47.71
C PRO A 38 -41.61 68.41 -46.53
N LEU A 39 -42.86 68.01 -46.29
CA LEU A 39 -43.21 67.08 -45.21
C LEU A 39 -42.67 65.67 -45.48
N ALA A 40 -42.75 65.21 -46.73
CA ALA A 40 -42.17 63.92 -47.12
C ALA A 40 -40.64 63.92 -47.01
N GLN A 41 -39.99 65.03 -47.40
CA GLN A 41 -38.55 65.21 -47.32
C GLN A 41 -38.05 65.27 -45.86
N LEU A 42 -38.75 66.00 -44.99
CA LEU A 42 -38.47 66.04 -43.56
C LEU A 42 -38.59 64.66 -42.93
N ARG A 43 -39.66 63.91 -43.27
CA ARG A 43 -39.86 62.54 -42.78
C ARG A 43 -38.73 61.60 -43.20
N SER A 44 -38.33 61.61 -44.47
CA SER A 44 -37.21 60.77 -44.94
C SER A 44 -35.89 61.13 -44.25
N TRP A 45 -35.66 62.41 -43.99
CA TRP A 45 -34.46 62.87 -43.28
C TRP A 45 -34.47 62.41 -41.81
N LEU A 46 -35.60 62.51 -41.11
CA LEU A 46 -35.74 62.01 -39.73
C LEU A 46 -35.53 60.49 -39.63
N PHE A 47 -36.09 59.71 -40.57
CA PHE A 47 -35.85 58.27 -40.61
C PHE A 47 -34.38 57.93 -40.84
N GLY A 48 -33.72 58.63 -41.78
CA GLY A 48 -32.29 58.47 -42.03
C GLY A 48 -31.43 58.81 -40.81
N LEU A 49 -31.73 59.92 -40.13
CA LEU A 49 -31.02 60.37 -38.94
C LEU A 49 -31.20 59.41 -37.76
N ASN A 50 -32.44 59.00 -37.46
CA ASN A 50 -32.69 58.05 -36.38
C ASN A 50 -32.06 56.69 -36.67
N GLY A 51 -32.08 56.24 -37.94
CA GLY A 51 -31.43 55.02 -38.38
C GLY A 51 -29.90 55.06 -38.20
N SER A 52 -29.25 56.17 -38.54
CA SER A 52 -27.81 56.32 -38.37
C SER A 52 -27.41 56.39 -36.88
N ILE A 53 -28.18 57.10 -36.05
CA ILE A 53 -27.98 57.14 -34.60
C ILE A 53 -28.11 55.73 -34.01
N ALA A 54 -29.17 55.00 -34.36
CA ALA A 54 -29.38 53.63 -33.90
C ALA A 54 -28.24 52.71 -34.32
N LEU A 55 -27.73 52.85 -35.54
CA LEU A 55 -26.59 52.06 -36.02
C LEU A 55 -25.31 52.35 -35.22
N VAL A 56 -24.98 53.62 -34.99
CA VAL A 56 -23.79 53.99 -34.21
C VAL A 56 -23.88 53.47 -32.79
N LEU A 57 -25.07 53.59 -32.15
CA LEU A 57 -25.29 53.04 -30.82
C LEU A 57 -25.17 51.51 -30.80
N ALA A 58 -25.76 50.82 -31.79
CA ALA A 58 -25.68 49.37 -31.89
C ALA A 58 -24.23 48.89 -32.04
N VAL A 59 -23.44 49.55 -32.90
CA VAL A 59 -22.02 49.23 -33.09
C VAL A 59 -21.21 49.52 -31.82
N GLY A 60 -21.47 50.65 -31.16
CA GLY A 60 -20.81 51.01 -29.91
C GLY A 60 -21.10 50.01 -28.78
N ILE A 61 -22.38 49.61 -28.61
CA ILE A 61 -22.80 48.58 -27.65
C ILE A 61 -22.15 47.25 -28.00
N PHE A 62 -22.14 46.86 -29.28
CA PHE A 62 -21.51 45.62 -29.73
C PHE A 62 -20.02 45.59 -29.42
N MET A 63 -19.27 46.65 -29.73
CA MET A 63 -17.84 46.75 -29.41
C MET A 63 -17.58 46.71 -27.90
N ALA A 64 -18.37 47.45 -27.12
CA ALA A 64 -18.25 47.47 -25.67
C ALA A 64 -18.53 46.09 -25.05
N LEU A 65 -19.60 45.42 -25.49
CA LEU A 65 -19.95 44.07 -25.06
C LEU A 65 -18.87 43.07 -25.46
N HIS A 66 -18.39 43.12 -26.70
CA HIS A 66 -17.34 42.24 -27.19
C HIS A 66 -16.02 42.41 -26.41
N ALA A 67 -15.60 43.65 -26.14
CA ALA A 67 -14.42 43.93 -25.32
C ALA A 67 -14.59 43.46 -23.88
N PHE A 68 -15.79 43.60 -23.30
CA PHE A 68 -16.10 43.13 -21.96
C PHE A 68 -16.06 41.60 -21.86
N LEU A 69 -16.66 40.88 -22.81
CA LEU A 69 -16.59 39.42 -22.86
C LEU A 69 -15.14 38.95 -22.98
N HIS A 70 -14.36 39.51 -23.90
CA HIS A 70 -12.95 39.12 -24.06
C HIS A 70 -12.14 39.34 -22.77
N ARG A 71 -12.35 40.45 -22.06
CA ARG A 71 -11.65 40.74 -20.79
C ARG A 71 -11.99 39.77 -19.65
N LEU A 72 -13.11 39.04 -19.73
CA LEU A 72 -13.52 38.07 -18.71
C LEU A 72 -13.21 36.63 -19.11
N THR A 73 -13.48 36.26 -20.36
CA THR A 73 -13.40 34.86 -20.79
C THR A 73 -11.96 34.41 -21.03
N GLU A 74 -11.09 35.28 -21.54
CA GLU A 74 -9.71 34.94 -21.87
C GLU A 74 -8.88 34.57 -20.62
N PRO A 75 -8.91 35.34 -19.51
CA PRO A 75 -8.18 34.96 -18.31
C PRO A 75 -8.69 33.66 -17.66
N LEU A 76 -10.00 33.42 -17.68
CA LEU A 76 -10.59 32.19 -17.14
C LEU A 76 -10.13 30.95 -17.92
N ASN A 77 -10.12 31.02 -19.25
CA ASN A 77 -9.62 29.94 -20.10
C ASN A 77 -8.11 29.70 -19.86
N SER A 78 -7.33 30.76 -19.63
CA SER A 78 -5.90 30.63 -19.32
C SER A 78 -5.67 29.91 -17.98
N LEU A 79 -6.47 30.22 -16.95
CA LEU A 79 -6.40 29.58 -15.64
C LEU A 79 -6.82 28.10 -15.71
N ALA A 80 -7.89 27.80 -16.44
CA ALA A 80 -8.33 26.43 -16.68
C ALA A 80 -7.24 25.61 -17.40
N GLY A 81 -6.57 26.19 -18.40
CA GLY A 81 -5.46 25.53 -19.09
C GLY A 81 -4.27 25.26 -18.17
N VAL A 82 -3.93 26.20 -17.29
CA VAL A 82 -2.88 26.02 -16.27
C VAL A 82 -3.24 24.89 -15.28
N MET A 83 -4.50 24.81 -14.86
CA MET A 83 -4.97 23.72 -14.00
C MET A 83 -4.90 22.36 -14.70
N GLN A 84 -5.24 22.29 -15.99
CA GLN A 84 -5.12 21.05 -16.77
C GLN A 84 -3.66 20.60 -16.93
N ARG A 85 -2.74 21.54 -17.18
CA ARG A 85 -1.29 21.24 -17.25
C ARG A 85 -0.75 20.74 -15.92
N MET A 86 -1.20 21.33 -14.81
CA MET A 86 -0.86 20.86 -13.47
C MET A 86 -1.39 19.43 -13.22
N GLN A 87 -2.63 19.12 -13.62
CA GLN A 87 -3.18 17.76 -13.54
C GLN A 87 -2.43 16.76 -14.42
N ALA A 88 -1.88 17.21 -15.56
CA ALA A 88 -1.04 16.40 -16.43
C ALA A 88 0.38 16.15 -15.85
N GLY A 89 0.69 16.68 -14.67
CA GLY A 89 1.97 16.46 -13.98
C GLY A 89 3.06 17.45 -14.35
N GLU A 90 2.76 18.52 -15.09
CA GLU A 90 3.73 19.59 -15.32
C GLU A 90 4.06 20.31 -14.00
N THR A 91 5.35 20.49 -13.74
CA THR A 91 5.84 21.20 -12.55
C THR A 91 6.04 22.68 -12.83
N HIS A 92 6.06 23.49 -11.76
CA HIS A 92 6.28 24.94 -11.82
C HIS A 92 5.29 25.74 -12.68
N VAL A 93 4.10 25.20 -12.92
CA VAL A 93 3.05 25.96 -13.62
C VAL A 93 2.57 27.11 -12.72
N ARG A 94 2.38 28.28 -13.31
CA ARG A 94 1.89 29.49 -12.65
C ARG A 94 0.76 30.11 -13.46
N ALA A 95 -0.28 30.56 -12.77
CA ALA A 95 -1.39 31.28 -13.37
C ALA A 95 -0.99 32.73 -13.70
N SER A 96 -1.53 33.25 -14.80
CA SER A 96 -1.39 34.66 -15.16
C SER A 96 -2.15 35.56 -14.17
N VAL A 97 -1.55 36.68 -13.77
CA VAL A 97 -2.13 37.66 -12.83
C VAL A 97 -2.53 38.93 -13.59
N ALA A 98 -3.24 38.76 -14.70
CA ALA A 98 -3.74 39.84 -15.55
C ALA A 98 -5.28 39.86 -15.56
N GLY A 99 -5.87 41.02 -15.87
CA GLY A 99 -7.32 41.20 -15.97
C GLY A 99 -7.95 41.88 -14.73
N PRO A 100 -9.28 41.74 -14.56
CA PRO A 100 -10.03 42.30 -13.42
C PRO A 100 -9.49 41.88 -12.06
N ALA A 101 -9.80 42.63 -11.00
CA ALA A 101 -9.24 42.42 -9.67
C ALA A 101 -9.52 41.00 -9.14
N GLU A 102 -10.75 40.52 -9.34
CA GLU A 102 -11.23 39.22 -8.89
C GLU A 102 -10.44 38.07 -9.54
N ILE A 103 -10.07 38.23 -10.81
CA ILE A 103 -9.28 37.22 -11.54
C ILE A 103 -7.82 37.21 -11.06
N ARG A 104 -7.25 38.40 -10.81
CA ARG A 104 -5.89 38.51 -10.28
C ARG A 104 -5.78 37.85 -8.92
N ASP A 105 -6.77 38.03 -8.05
CA ASP A 105 -6.80 37.41 -6.72
C ASP A 105 -6.80 35.88 -6.81
N ILE A 106 -7.60 35.30 -7.70
CA ILE A 106 -7.62 33.84 -7.94
C ILE A 106 -6.25 33.37 -8.46
N GLY A 107 -5.65 34.08 -9.42
CA GLY A 107 -4.32 33.75 -9.94
C GLY A 107 -3.24 33.79 -8.86
N GLN A 108 -3.29 34.78 -7.95
CA GLN A 108 -2.35 34.89 -6.82
C GLN A 108 -2.55 33.78 -5.78
N VAL A 109 -3.80 33.43 -5.45
CA VAL A 109 -4.10 32.31 -4.55
C VAL A 109 -3.60 31.00 -5.15
N PHE A 110 -3.86 30.76 -6.43
CA PHE A 110 -3.36 29.59 -7.14
C PHE A 110 -1.82 29.51 -7.09
N ASN A 111 -1.13 30.60 -7.38
CA ASN A 111 0.34 30.63 -7.34
C ASN A 111 0.91 30.34 -5.94
N ARG A 112 0.28 30.87 -4.87
CA ARG A 112 0.66 30.56 -3.48
C ARG A 112 0.46 29.08 -3.14
N LEU A 113 -0.66 28.50 -3.55
CA LEU A 113 -0.91 27.07 -3.35
C LEU A 113 0.12 26.21 -4.08
N MET A 114 0.48 26.59 -5.31
CA MET A 114 1.51 25.88 -6.08
C MET A 114 2.88 25.95 -5.42
N GLU A 115 3.26 27.10 -4.86
CA GLU A 115 4.50 27.25 -4.09
C GLU A 115 4.50 26.39 -2.82
N GLN A 116 3.38 26.36 -2.08
CA GLN A 116 3.24 25.50 -0.90
C GLN A 116 3.32 24.01 -1.24
N LEU A 117 2.67 23.58 -2.33
CA LEU A 117 2.74 22.21 -2.80
C LEU A 117 4.17 21.82 -3.20
N GLU A 118 4.89 22.71 -3.86
CA GLU A 118 6.27 22.50 -4.28
C GLU A 118 7.20 22.36 -3.07
N GLN A 119 7.09 23.26 -2.08
CA GLN A 119 7.84 23.17 -0.83
C GLN A 119 7.52 21.88 -0.07
N HIS A 120 6.24 21.51 0.03
CA HIS A 120 5.84 20.29 0.74
C HIS A 120 6.38 19.04 0.04
N ARG A 121 6.36 19.01 -1.29
CA ARG A 121 6.93 17.93 -2.09
C ARG A 121 8.43 17.77 -1.83
N ILE A 122 9.21 18.86 -1.84
CA ILE A 122 10.66 18.81 -1.57
C ILE A 122 10.93 18.24 -0.17
N VAL A 123 10.18 18.69 0.84
CA VAL A 123 10.33 18.20 2.22
C VAL A 123 9.98 16.71 2.31
N LEU A 124 8.90 16.27 1.67
CA LEU A 124 8.50 14.87 1.64
C LEU A 124 9.53 13.99 0.91
N GLU A 125 10.02 14.40 -0.26
CA GLU A 125 11.04 13.67 -1.00
C GLU A 125 12.33 13.51 -0.20
N SER A 126 12.76 14.57 0.51
CA SER A 126 13.91 14.53 1.41
C SER A 126 13.68 13.58 2.59
N ALA A 127 12.53 13.68 3.25
CA ALA A 127 12.19 12.81 4.38
C ALA A 127 12.10 11.34 3.96
N VAL A 128 11.50 11.05 2.80
CA VAL A 128 11.44 9.69 2.23
C VAL A 128 12.85 9.17 1.95
N THR A 129 13.73 9.98 1.35
CA THR A 129 15.11 9.58 1.05
C THR A 129 15.88 9.23 2.32
N ILE A 130 15.81 10.10 3.35
CA ILE A 130 16.47 9.87 4.66
C ILE A 130 15.92 8.61 5.31
N ARG A 131 14.59 8.45 5.40
CA ARG A 131 13.97 7.27 6.01
C ARG A 131 14.30 5.98 5.28
N THR A 132 14.37 6.02 3.96
CA THR A 132 14.74 4.86 3.15
C THR A 132 16.19 4.45 3.42
N GLN A 133 17.08 5.43 3.58
CA GLN A 133 18.48 5.19 3.92
C GLN A 133 18.64 4.60 5.33
N GLU A 134 17.99 5.20 6.34
CA GLU A 134 17.98 4.69 7.72
C GLU A 134 17.45 3.26 7.79
N LEU A 135 16.36 2.97 7.07
CA LEU A 135 15.76 1.63 7.03
C LEU A 135 16.73 0.62 6.40
N ARG A 136 17.43 1.01 5.34
CA ARG A 136 18.42 0.16 4.67
C ARG A 136 19.60 -0.14 5.61
N GLU A 137 20.12 0.87 6.29
CA GLU A 137 21.22 0.71 7.25
C GLU A 137 20.83 -0.19 8.43
N ALA A 138 19.64 0.03 9.01
CA ALA A 138 19.12 -0.81 10.09
C ALA A 138 18.94 -2.27 9.64
N ARG A 139 18.41 -2.48 8.43
CA ARG A 139 18.24 -3.80 7.82
C ARG A 139 19.57 -4.50 7.60
N ASP A 140 20.56 -3.80 7.05
CA ASP A 140 21.88 -4.39 6.79
C ASP A 140 22.64 -4.71 8.09
N ALA A 141 22.49 -3.87 9.12
CA ALA A 141 23.00 -4.14 10.46
C ALA A 141 22.34 -5.39 11.09
N ALA A 142 21.01 -5.51 10.99
CA ALA A 142 20.27 -6.66 11.49
C ALA A 142 20.67 -7.97 10.78
N LEU A 143 20.86 -7.92 9.45
CA LEU A 143 21.33 -9.08 8.69
C LEU A 143 22.75 -9.48 9.08
N THR A 144 23.64 -8.50 9.27
CA THR A 144 25.02 -8.75 9.71
C THR A 144 25.05 -9.39 11.10
N ALA A 145 24.26 -8.87 12.04
CA ALA A 145 24.11 -9.44 13.38
C ALA A 145 23.56 -10.88 13.33
N THR A 146 22.57 -11.14 12.47
CA THR A 146 22.02 -12.48 12.27
C THR A 146 23.06 -13.44 11.73
N ARG A 147 23.86 -13.00 10.75
CA ARG A 147 24.97 -13.81 10.20
C ARG A 147 25.99 -14.15 11.27
N TYR A 148 26.43 -13.18 12.06
CA TYR A 148 27.38 -13.40 13.16
C TYR A 148 26.82 -14.30 14.24
N LYS A 149 25.56 -14.12 14.67
CA LYS A 149 24.87 -15.05 15.59
C LYS A 149 25.00 -16.48 15.07
N SER A 150 24.73 -16.67 13.79
CA SER A 150 24.73 -18.00 13.18
C SER A 150 26.12 -18.62 13.07
N GLU A 151 27.14 -17.85 12.67
CA GLU A 151 28.53 -18.29 12.59
C GLU A 151 29.07 -18.65 13.98
N PHE A 152 28.78 -17.82 14.98
CA PHE A 152 29.12 -18.08 16.37
C PHE A 152 28.50 -19.38 16.88
N MET A 153 27.21 -19.61 16.63
CA MET A 153 26.53 -20.85 17.07
C MET A 153 27.11 -22.10 16.40
N ALA A 154 27.45 -22.02 15.10
CA ALA A 154 28.08 -23.12 14.39
C ALA A 154 29.46 -23.46 14.98
N ALA A 155 30.29 -22.44 15.25
CA ALA A 155 31.61 -22.63 15.87
C ALA A 155 31.48 -23.21 17.28
N MET A 156 30.61 -22.65 18.11
CA MET A 156 30.38 -23.10 19.49
C MET A 156 29.93 -24.57 19.55
N THR A 157 29.15 -25.03 18.56
CA THR A 157 28.75 -26.45 18.45
C THR A 157 29.95 -27.36 18.34
N HIS A 158 30.89 -27.02 17.46
CA HIS A 158 32.07 -27.83 17.20
C HIS A 158 33.05 -27.78 18.38
N GLU A 159 33.21 -26.61 18.99
CA GLU A 159 34.09 -26.39 20.14
C GLU A 159 33.54 -27.02 21.43
N MET A 160 32.22 -27.13 21.60
CA MET A 160 31.60 -27.81 22.75
C MET A 160 31.59 -29.33 22.58
N ARG A 161 31.35 -29.83 21.35
CA ARG A 161 31.26 -31.27 21.07
C ARG A 161 32.57 -31.99 21.37
N THR A 162 33.70 -31.42 20.97
CA THR A 162 35.03 -32.03 21.10
C THR A 162 35.43 -32.32 22.55
N PRO A 163 35.44 -31.36 23.49
CA PRO A 163 35.81 -31.62 24.89
C PRO A 163 34.82 -32.57 25.58
N LEU A 164 33.52 -32.49 25.23
CA LEU A 164 32.53 -33.37 25.81
C LEU A 164 32.71 -34.83 25.34
N GLN A 165 33.03 -35.03 24.07
CA GLN A 165 33.39 -36.34 23.53
C GLN A 165 34.64 -36.91 24.20
N SER A 166 35.64 -36.07 24.49
CA SER A 166 36.81 -36.48 25.27
C SER A 166 36.43 -36.92 26.69
N ILE A 167 35.58 -36.16 27.40
CA ILE A 167 35.07 -36.54 28.73
C ILE A 167 34.34 -37.88 28.69
N ILE A 168 33.44 -38.07 27.72
CA ILE A 168 32.72 -39.33 27.51
C ILE A 168 33.72 -40.47 27.26
N GLY A 169 34.75 -40.24 26.42
CA GLY A 169 35.81 -41.21 26.15
C GLY A 169 36.60 -41.60 27.39
N TYR A 170 36.96 -40.64 28.24
CA TYR A 170 37.63 -40.90 29.52
C TYR A 170 36.75 -41.72 30.46
N ILE A 171 35.47 -41.35 30.63
CA ILE A 171 34.53 -42.10 31.48
C ILE A 171 34.36 -43.54 30.96
N GLN A 172 34.25 -43.72 29.64
CA GLN A 172 34.14 -45.06 29.04
C GLN A 172 35.41 -45.90 29.22
N THR A 173 36.59 -45.27 29.15
CA THR A 173 37.89 -45.93 29.37
C THR A 173 38.05 -46.31 30.82
N SER A 174 37.79 -45.40 31.76
CA SER A 174 37.81 -45.67 33.20
C SER A 174 36.83 -46.78 33.58
N ARG A 175 35.66 -46.86 32.94
CA ARG A 175 34.70 -47.95 33.16
C ARG A 175 35.20 -49.30 32.63
N LYS A 176 35.98 -49.30 31.54
CA LYS A 176 36.65 -50.51 31.04
C LYS A 176 37.77 -50.94 31.98
N GLU A 177 38.63 -50.01 32.41
CA GLU A 177 39.73 -50.27 33.33
C GLU A 177 39.24 -50.79 34.68
N LEU A 178 38.20 -50.17 35.23
CA LEU A 178 37.57 -50.62 36.47
C LEU A 178 37.12 -52.08 36.39
N ARG A 179 36.56 -52.54 35.26
CA ARG A 179 36.15 -53.94 35.09
C ARG A 179 37.31 -54.94 35.24
N PHE A 180 38.54 -54.55 34.91
CA PHE A 180 39.71 -55.43 35.08
C PHE A 180 40.22 -55.47 36.53
N LEU A 181 39.85 -54.49 37.36
CA LEU A 181 40.22 -54.38 38.77
C LEU A 181 39.20 -55.01 39.72
N LYS A 182 38.18 -55.70 39.18
CA LYS A 182 37.05 -56.23 39.96
C LYS A 182 37.49 -57.20 41.07
N GLU A 183 38.59 -57.92 40.89
CA GLU A 183 39.11 -58.88 41.87
C GLU A 183 40.06 -58.25 42.90
N ASP A 184 40.62 -57.06 42.59
CA ASP A 184 41.62 -56.37 43.42
C ASP A 184 41.04 -55.23 44.28
N VAL A 185 39.76 -54.89 44.09
CA VAL A 185 39.06 -53.80 44.77
C VAL A 185 37.94 -54.35 45.64
N ASP A 186 37.75 -53.76 46.82
CA ASP A 186 36.61 -54.07 47.69
C ASP A 186 35.27 -53.94 46.91
N PRO A 187 34.32 -54.89 47.08
CA PRO A 187 33.05 -54.89 46.37
C PRO A 187 32.25 -53.59 46.53
N GLU A 188 32.26 -52.98 47.71
CA GLU A 188 31.49 -51.76 47.99
C GLU A 188 32.08 -50.55 47.24
N THR A 189 33.42 -50.42 47.24
CA THR A 189 34.14 -49.41 46.46
C THR A 189 33.96 -49.61 44.95
N PHE A 190 33.99 -50.86 44.48
CA PHE A 190 33.77 -51.18 43.07
C PHE A 190 32.36 -50.77 42.59
N ASP A 191 31.33 -51.10 43.37
CA ASP A 191 29.94 -50.75 43.04
C ASP A 191 29.74 -49.23 43.06
N ASN A 192 30.28 -48.53 44.06
CA ASN A 192 30.22 -47.07 44.14
C ASN A 192 30.92 -46.38 42.95
N LEU A 193 32.13 -46.82 42.57
CA LEU A 193 32.85 -46.26 41.42
C LEU A 193 32.11 -46.52 40.10
N THR A 194 31.51 -47.71 39.97
CA THR A 194 30.69 -48.07 38.81
C THR A 194 29.44 -47.20 38.70
N ASP A 195 28.79 -46.92 39.83
CA ASP A 195 27.64 -46.00 39.92
C ASP A 195 28.05 -44.58 39.52
N TYR A 196 29.15 -44.05 40.05
CA TYR A 196 29.64 -42.70 39.71
C TYR A 196 29.95 -42.56 38.22
N LEU A 197 30.64 -43.53 37.62
CA LEU A 197 30.94 -43.50 36.19
C LEU A 197 29.66 -43.61 35.34
N ARG A 198 28.66 -44.38 35.79
CA ARG A 198 27.36 -44.46 35.11
C ARG A 198 26.62 -43.13 35.15
N VAL A 199 26.57 -42.48 36.31
CA VAL A 199 25.93 -41.17 36.49
C VAL A 199 26.64 -40.10 35.69
N ALA A 200 27.98 -40.07 35.73
CA ALA A 200 28.78 -39.10 34.97
C ALA A 200 28.59 -39.26 33.45
N LEU A 201 28.56 -40.50 32.96
CA LEU A 201 28.31 -40.77 31.53
C LEU A 201 26.93 -40.27 31.12
N LYS A 202 25.89 -40.63 31.90
CA LYS A 202 24.51 -40.21 31.63
C LYS A 202 24.36 -38.69 31.64
N ALA A 203 24.96 -38.01 32.62
CA ALA A 203 24.94 -36.55 32.69
C ALA A 203 25.65 -35.90 31.49
N SER A 204 26.77 -36.49 31.04
CA SER A 204 27.50 -36.00 29.86
C SER A 204 26.68 -36.15 28.58
N ASP A 205 26.03 -37.30 28.38
CA ASP A 205 25.16 -37.54 27.23
C ASP A 205 23.94 -36.60 27.22
N GLU A 206 23.31 -36.38 28.39
CA GLU A 206 22.20 -35.45 28.54
C GLU A 206 22.62 -33.99 28.26
N LEU A 207 23.81 -33.59 28.67
CA LEU A 207 24.34 -32.25 28.40
C LEU A 207 24.64 -32.07 26.91
N LEU A 208 25.24 -33.06 26.25
CA LEU A 208 25.49 -33.04 24.81
C LEU A 208 24.19 -32.87 24.03
N LEU A 209 23.14 -33.61 24.42
CA LEU A 209 21.83 -33.53 23.79
C LEU A 209 21.23 -32.13 23.94
N ARG A 210 21.24 -31.56 25.16
CA ARG A 210 20.69 -30.22 25.42
C ARG A 210 21.45 -29.13 24.67
N ILE A 211 22.78 -29.19 24.67
CA ILE A 211 23.63 -28.25 23.94
C ILE A 211 23.29 -28.31 22.45
N ASN A 212 23.26 -29.51 21.87
CA ASN A 212 22.89 -29.67 20.46
C ASN A 212 21.49 -29.10 20.20
N GLN A 213 20.47 -29.39 21.03
CA GLN A 213 19.10 -28.87 20.83
C GLN A 213 19.02 -27.34 20.84
N VAL A 214 19.68 -26.66 21.77
CA VAL A 214 19.71 -25.19 21.82
C VAL A 214 20.38 -24.62 20.58
N LEU A 215 21.45 -25.27 20.11
CA LEU A 215 22.19 -24.82 18.93
C LEU A 215 21.44 -25.11 17.63
N GLU A 216 20.73 -26.24 17.55
CA GLU A 216 19.84 -26.58 16.44
C GLU A 216 18.70 -25.57 16.30
N LEU A 217 18.10 -25.15 17.42
CA LEU A 217 17.09 -24.10 17.46
C LEU A 217 17.66 -22.76 16.99
N ALA A 218 18.85 -22.38 17.49
CA ALA A 218 19.51 -21.15 17.08
C ALA A 218 19.88 -21.14 15.58
N ALA A 219 20.22 -22.29 14.99
CA ALA A 219 20.48 -22.45 13.57
C ALA A 219 19.21 -22.40 12.71
N LEU A 220 18.09 -22.91 13.22
CA LEU A 220 16.77 -22.81 12.57
C LEU A 220 16.27 -21.37 12.54
N GLU A 221 16.35 -20.63 13.66
CA GLU A 221 16.00 -19.21 13.73
C GLU A 221 16.80 -18.33 12.76
N ALA A 222 18.02 -18.77 12.43
CA ALA A 222 18.90 -18.11 11.47
C ALA A 222 18.59 -18.42 10.00
N GLY A 223 17.63 -19.31 9.71
CA GLY A 223 17.31 -19.74 8.35
C GLY A 223 18.43 -20.52 7.64
N LYS A 224 19.45 -20.99 8.38
CA LYS A 224 20.61 -21.69 7.81
C LYS A 224 20.43 -23.21 7.65
N ARG A 225 19.24 -23.74 7.96
CA ARG A 225 18.92 -25.16 7.79
C ARG A 225 17.80 -25.31 6.78
N GLU A 226 18.17 -25.77 5.60
CA GLU A 226 17.22 -26.21 4.58
C GLU A 226 16.76 -27.64 4.90
N VAL A 227 15.47 -27.90 4.74
CA VAL A 227 14.88 -29.24 4.88
C VAL A 227 15.28 -30.04 3.64
N VAL A 228 15.96 -31.17 3.83
CA VAL A 228 16.38 -32.02 2.70
C VAL A 228 15.29 -33.06 2.46
N LEU A 229 14.43 -32.82 1.46
CA LEU A 229 13.39 -33.76 1.09
C LEU A 229 13.97 -34.92 0.28
N ALA A 230 13.81 -36.14 0.77
CA ALA A 230 14.18 -37.36 0.07
C ALA A 230 13.08 -38.44 0.23
N PRO A 231 12.98 -39.42 -0.68
CA PRO A 231 12.07 -40.53 -0.51
C PRO A 231 12.43 -41.38 0.71
N VAL A 232 11.57 -41.40 1.72
CA VAL A 232 11.76 -42.13 2.97
C VAL A 232 10.93 -43.42 2.99
N ASP A 233 11.59 -44.53 3.31
CA ASP A 233 10.92 -45.79 3.65
C ASP A 233 10.54 -45.79 5.14
N LEU A 234 9.29 -45.44 5.43
CA LEU A 234 8.79 -45.35 6.79
C LEU A 234 8.89 -46.66 7.57
N ALA A 235 8.79 -47.82 6.90
CA ALA A 235 8.89 -49.10 7.60
C ALA A 235 10.30 -49.29 8.18
N VAL A 236 11.31 -49.07 7.34
CA VAL A 236 12.72 -49.19 7.73
C VAL A 236 13.08 -48.17 8.80
N LEU A 237 12.64 -46.92 8.64
CA LEU A 237 12.90 -45.85 9.61
C LEU A 237 12.32 -46.20 10.99
N LEU A 238 11.07 -46.63 11.04
CA LEU A 238 10.39 -46.99 12.28
C LEU A 238 11.04 -48.20 12.95
N ASP A 239 11.42 -49.24 12.19
CA ASP A 239 12.11 -50.41 12.74
C ASP A 239 13.42 -50.02 13.44
N GLN A 240 14.21 -49.13 12.83
CA GLN A 240 15.44 -48.62 13.42
C GLN A 240 15.16 -47.85 14.73
N ILE A 241 14.15 -46.97 14.75
CA ILE A 241 13.81 -46.22 15.96
C ILE A 241 13.30 -47.14 17.07
N ILE A 242 12.41 -48.08 16.75
CA ILE A 242 11.84 -49.03 17.72
C ILE A 242 12.95 -49.87 18.37
N SER A 243 13.92 -50.34 17.58
CA SER A 243 15.04 -51.13 18.11
C SER A 243 15.87 -50.39 19.16
N ILE A 244 15.97 -49.06 19.05
CA ILE A 244 16.70 -48.20 19.99
C ILE A 244 15.88 -47.96 21.26
N VAL A 245 14.56 -47.75 21.13
CA VAL A 245 13.68 -47.41 22.26
C VAL A 245 13.26 -48.63 23.06
N LYS A 246 13.16 -49.80 22.43
CA LYS A 246 12.66 -51.04 23.06
C LYS A 246 13.39 -51.40 24.37
N PRO A 247 14.73 -51.34 24.48
CA PRO A 247 15.42 -51.59 25.75
C PRO A 247 15.03 -50.62 26.87
N LEU A 248 14.73 -49.35 26.54
CA LEU A 248 14.30 -48.34 27.51
C LEU A 248 12.86 -48.59 27.99
N ALA A 249 11.98 -49.03 27.08
CA ALA A 249 10.64 -49.46 27.44
C ALA A 249 10.70 -50.66 28.40
N GLU A 250 11.52 -51.67 28.08
CA GLU A 250 11.72 -52.87 28.90
C GLU A 250 12.33 -52.54 30.28
N SER A 251 13.31 -51.63 30.35
CA SER A 251 13.92 -51.23 31.63
C SER A 251 12.92 -50.57 32.58
N ASN A 252 11.91 -49.89 32.04
CA ASN A 252 10.83 -49.26 32.80
C ASN A 252 9.57 -50.14 32.91
N ARG A 253 9.67 -51.43 32.52
CA ARG A 253 8.57 -52.42 32.51
C ARG A 253 7.34 -51.99 31.70
N ASN A 254 7.55 -51.21 30.65
CA ASN A 254 6.50 -50.78 29.75
C ASN A 254 6.33 -51.76 28.58
N ARG A 255 5.08 -52.00 28.17
CA ARG A 255 4.78 -52.67 26.89
C ARG A 255 4.78 -51.66 25.76
N LEU A 256 5.57 -51.90 24.71
CA LEU A 256 5.57 -51.06 23.50
C LEU A 256 4.73 -51.72 22.40
N ASP A 257 3.55 -51.15 22.12
CA ASP A 257 2.63 -51.62 21.08
C ASP A 257 2.80 -50.78 19.80
N VAL A 258 3.03 -51.40 18.64
CA VAL A 258 3.24 -50.69 17.36
C VAL A 258 2.17 -51.07 16.35
N ILE A 259 1.39 -50.09 15.90
CA ILE A 259 0.33 -50.26 14.91
C ILE A 259 0.73 -49.53 13.62
N ARG A 260 0.84 -50.27 12.52
CA ARG A 260 1.19 -49.75 11.19
C ARG A 260 0.01 -49.93 10.24
N GLN A 261 -0.49 -48.84 9.67
CA GLN A 261 -1.62 -48.88 8.73
C GLN A 261 -1.35 -48.01 7.50
N GLY A 262 -0.96 -48.65 6.39
CA GLY A 262 -0.61 -47.94 5.15
C GLY A 262 0.65 -47.10 5.34
N LEU A 263 1.81 -47.66 5.01
CA LEU A 263 3.09 -46.94 5.04
C LEU A 263 3.48 -46.56 3.60
N PRO A 264 3.01 -45.41 3.08
CA PRO A 264 3.45 -44.93 1.78
C PRO A 264 4.93 -44.52 1.85
N ARG A 265 5.61 -44.54 0.70
CA ARG A 265 6.85 -43.77 0.57
C ARG A 265 6.50 -42.29 0.58
N VAL A 266 7.14 -41.53 1.47
CA VAL A 266 6.90 -40.10 1.63
C VAL A 266 8.18 -39.33 1.30
N GLU A 267 8.05 -38.16 0.68
CA GLU A 267 9.18 -37.24 0.52
C GLU A 267 9.28 -36.35 1.76
N MET A 268 10.26 -36.65 2.61
CA MET A 268 10.51 -35.95 3.87
C MET A 268 12.00 -35.93 4.19
N ASP A 269 12.39 -35.11 5.16
CA ASP A 269 13.72 -35.16 5.75
C ASP A 269 13.77 -36.32 6.76
N GLU A 270 14.46 -37.40 6.37
CA GLU A 270 14.56 -38.64 7.14
C GLU A 270 15.15 -38.38 8.53
N ASP A 271 16.19 -37.56 8.63
CA ASP A 271 16.89 -37.27 9.88
C ASP A 271 15.99 -36.49 10.85
N LYS A 272 15.24 -35.51 10.34
CA LYS A 272 14.27 -34.76 11.14
C LYS A 272 13.12 -35.64 11.60
N LEU A 273 12.57 -36.46 10.71
CA LEU A 273 11.50 -37.38 11.05
C LEU A 273 11.95 -38.40 12.11
N ARG A 274 13.16 -38.97 11.94
CA ARG A 274 13.80 -39.85 12.92
C ARG A 274 13.90 -39.19 14.28
N GLN A 275 14.39 -37.96 14.31
CA GLN A 275 14.60 -37.19 15.53
C GLN A 275 13.27 -36.91 16.25
N ILE A 276 12.22 -36.50 15.52
CA ILE A 276 10.89 -36.22 16.08
C ILE A 276 10.30 -37.49 16.69
N VAL A 277 10.20 -38.57 15.92
CA VAL A 277 9.56 -39.81 16.37
C VAL A 277 10.31 -40.43 17.54
N ARG A 278 11.65 -40.43 17.48
CA ARG A 278 12.48 -40.91 18.59
C ARG A 278 12.26 -40.07 19.85
N ASN A 279 12.27 -38.74 19.77
CA ASN A 279 12.10 -37.89 20.95
C ASN A 279 10.73 -38.09 21.61
N LEU A 280 9.67 -38.29 20.82
CA LEU A 280 8.33 -38.59 21.35
C LEU A 280 8.30 -39.94 22.08
N LEU A 281 8.88 -40.98 21.48
CA LEU A 281 8.93 -42.31 22.07
C LEU A 281 9.86 -42.39 23.30
N ASP A 282 11.04 -41.77 23.24
CA ASP A 282 11.97 -41.68 24.38
C ASP A 282 11.28 -41.00 25.56
N ASN A 283 10.53 -39.92 25.33
CA ASN A 283 9.74 -39.27 26.37
C ASN A 283 8.63 -40.19 26.91
N ALA A 284 7.83 -40.81 26.04
CA ALA A 284 6.74 -41.69 26.46
C ALA A 284 7.24 -42.86 27.31
N CYS A 285 8.33 -43.51 26.88
CA CYS A 285 8.93 -44.62 27.63
C CYS A 285 9.64 -44.16 28.92
N LYS A 286 10.20 -42.95 28.96
CA LYS A 286 10.86 -42.39 30.15
C LYS A 286 9.86 -42.00 31.25
N PHE A 287 8.69 -41.48 30.89
CA PHE A 287 7.70 -40.98 31.85
C PHE A 287 6.61 -42.00 32.21
N THR A 288 6.50 -43.11 31.47
CA THR A 288 5.62 -44.24 31.81
C THR A 288 6.40 -45.30 32.59
N HIS A 289 5.79 -45.91 33.60
CA HIS A 289 6.36 -47.04 34.35
C HIS A 289 5.27 -48.10 34.56
N ASP A 290 5.62 -49.39 34.43
CA ASP A 290 4.68 -50.52 34.56
C ASP A 290 3.40 -50.35 33.70
N GLY A 291 3.52 -49.72 32.53
CA GLY A 291 2.40 -49.33 31.68
C GLY A 291 2.49 -49.82 30.24
N ALA A 292 1.85 -49.10 29.33
CA ALA A 292 1.94 -49.36 27.90
C ALA A 292 2.12 -48.05 27.12
N VAL A 293 3.03 -48.07 26.16
CA VAL A 293 3.25 -47.00 25.19
C VAL A 293 2.83 -47.53 23.83
N ARG A 294 1.99 -46.80 23.11
CA ARG A 294 1.49 -47.21 21.79
C ARG A 294 1.93 -46.22 20.73
N LEU A 295 2.65 -46.72 19.72
CA LEU A 295 2.94 -45.99 18.50
C LEU A 295 1.92 -46.38 17.42
N GLN A 296 1.15 -45.42 16.92
CA GLN A 296 0.30 -45.61 15.74
C GLN A 296 0.83 -44.77 14.59
N VAL A 297 1.05 -45.41 13.44
CA VAL A 297 1.44 -44.73 12.21
C VAL A 297 0.45 -45.08 11.12
N ARG A 298 -0.20 -44.04 10.57
CA ARG A 298 -1.16 -44.16 9.48
C ARG A 298 -0.83 -43.20 8.35
N GLY A 299 -0.58 -43.73 7.16
CA GLY A 299 -0.39 -42.93 5.95
C GLY A 299 -1.66 -42.89 5.10
N THR A 300 -1.97 -41.69 4.61
CA THR A 300 -2.97 -41.44 3.56
C THR A 300 -2.28 -40.75 2.38
N THR A 301 -2.97 -40.54 1.25
CA THR A 301 -2.40 -39.95 0.04
C THR A 301 -1.80 -38.55 0.28
N ASP A 302 -2.37 -37.77 1.21
CA ASP A 302 -1.99 -36.37 1.45
C ASP A 302 -1.40 -36.11 2.86
N MET A 303 -1.46 -37.09 3.77
CA MET A 303 -1.06 -36.88 5.17
C MET A 303 -0.48 -38.16 5.80
N LEU A 304 0.58 -37.98 6.59
CA LEU A 304 1.12 -38.98 7.50
C LEU A 304 0.73 -38.61 8.95
N LEU A 305 -0.01 -39.50 9.62
CA LEU A 305 -0.36 -39.39 11.03
C LEU A 305 0.58 -40.27 11.86
N ILE A 306 1.25 -39.67 12.83
CA ILE A 306 2.07 -40.36 13.84
C ILE A 306 1.52 -39.99 15.21
N GLU A 307 1.05 -40.98 15.95
CA GLU A 307 0.49 -40.81 17.29
C GLU A 307 1.29 -41.67 18.29
N VAL A 308 1.67 -41.07 19.41
CA VAL A 308 2.28 -41.75 20.55
C VAL A 308 1.38 -41.55 21.76
N VAL A 309 0.83 -42.64 22.30
CA VAL A 309 -0.08 -42.68 23.45
C VAL A 309 0.55 -43.43 24.61
#